data_AF-L9YZN5-F1
#
_entry.id   AF-L9YZN5-F1
#
_cell.length_a   1.000
_cell.length_b   1.000
_cell.length_c   1.000
_cell.angle_alpha   90.00
_cell.angle_beta   90.00
_cell.angle_gamma   90.00
#
_symmetry.space_group_name_H-M   'P 1'
#
loop_
_entity.id
_entity.type
_entity.pdbx_description
1 polymer ?
#
loop_
_entity_poly.entity_id
_entity_poly.type
_entity_poly.pdbx_seq_one_letter_code
_entity_poly.pdbx_strand_id
1 'polypeptide(L)'
;MSQAKGDRRERELVNELDEAGFAVMRAPASGSATDRELPDVLAGDGERFYAIEAKSSSGDPIYLTGEEVEALTFFARNFGAKPRIGVRFDREDWYFFHPGDLYVTDGGNYRVKKETALAKGTDFPEFTGRSEKVTLEAVGDGDDGPDEEIVRVLNAVEQGVMDVDEAAGLLE
;
A
#
# COMPACT_ATOMS: atom_id res chain seq x y z
N MET A 1 -11.98 -12.91 12.95
CA MET A 1 -11.16 -13.89 12.20
C MET A 1 -10.37 -14.70 13.22
N SER A 2 -10.20 -16.01 13.06
CA SER A 2 -9.28 -16.75 13.94
C SER A 2 -7.83 -16.51 13.50
N GLN A 3 -6.88 -16.45 14.43
CA GLN A 3 -5.46 -16.24 14.14
C GLN A 3 -4.94 -17.23 13.08
N ALA A 4 -5.42 -18.48 13.08
CA ALA A 4 -5.06 -19.49 12.10
C ALA A 4 -5.47 -19.17 10.65
N LYS A 5 -6.56 -18.42 10.43
CA LYS A 5 -7.01 -18.02 9.09
C LYS A 5 -6.23 -16.81 8.57
N GLY A 6 -5.86 -15.87 9.45
CA GLY A 6 -4.94 -14.78 9.14
C GLY A 6 -3.56 -15.31 8.74
N ASP A 7 -2.99 -16.17 9.58
CA ASP A 7 -1.70 -16.83 9.33
C ASP A 7 -1.68 -17.60 8.00
N ARG A 8 -2.80 -18.21 7.59
CA ARG A 8 -2.89 -18.87 6.27
C ARG A 8 -2.83 -17.88 5.11
N ARG A 9 -3.53 -16.74 5.18
CA ARG A 9 -3.57 -15.77 4.09
C ARG A 9 -2.26 -14.99 3.98
N GLU A 10 -1.63 -14.68 5.11
CA GLU A 10 -0.27 -14.11 5.10
C GLU A 10 0.73 -15.08 4.45
N ARG A 11 0.66 -16.39 4.76
CA ARG A 11 1.52 -17.39 4.10
C ARG A 11 1.27 -17.49 2.61
N GLU A 12 0.02 -17.40 2.18
CA GLU A 12 -0.35 -17.35 0.76
C GLU A 12 0.33 -16.16 0.06
N LEU A 13 0.20 -14.95 0.61
CA LEU A 13 0.87 -13.77 0.08
C LEU A 13 2.40 -13.92 0.05
N VAL A 14 3.00 -14.46 1.11
CA VAL A 14 4.46 -14.70 1.18
C VAL A 14 4.90 -15.66 0.08
N ASN A 15 4.20 -16.78 -0.11
CA ASN A 15 4.54 -17.75 -1.14
C ASN A 15 4.37 -17.15 -2.54
N GLU A 16 3.28 -16.41 -2.79
CA GLU A 16 3.04 -15.77 -4.09
C GLU A 16 4.15 -14.76 -4.42
N LEU A 17 4.62 -13.97 -3.43
CA LEU A 17 5.72 -13.02 -3.62
C LEU A 17 7.07 -13.71 -3.84
N ASP A 18 7.35 -14.81 -3.13
CA ASP A 18 8.56 -15.62 -3.33
C ASP A 18 8.58 -16.25 -4.73
N GLU A 19 7.46 -16.84 -5.17
CA GLU A 19 7.25 -17.31 -6.54
C GLU A 19 7.29 -16.17 -7.57
N ALA A 20 7.10 -14.92 -7.13
CA ALA A 20 7.26 -13.72 -7.93
C ALA A 20 8.72 -13.28 -8.12
N GLY A 21 9.66 -13.86 -7.38
CA GLY A 21 11.08 -13.50 -7.40
C GLY A 21 11.50 -12.50 -6.32
N PHE A 22 10.61 -12.18 -5.38
CA PHE A 22 10.95 -11.37 -4.22
C PHE A 22 11.61 -12.24 -3.14
N ALA A 23 12.63 -11.72 -2.47
CA ALA A 23 13.01 -12.23 -1.16
C ALA A 23 12.01 -11.73 -0.13
N VAL A 24 11.38 -12.64 0.62
CA VAL A 24 10.28 -12.31 1.53
C VAL A 24 10.59 -12.73 2.96
N MET A 25 10.25 -11.87 3.92
CA MET A 25 10.19 -12.20 5.33
C MET A 25 8.85 -11.81 5.93
N ARG A 26 8.35 -12.62 6.86
CA ARG A 26 7.17 -12.31 7.67
C ARG A 26 7.62 -11.85 9.05
N ALA A 27 7.02 -10.77 9.56
CA ALA A 27 7.36 -10.31 10.90
C ALA A 27 6.96 -11.35 11.96
N PRO A 28 7.82 -11.59 12.98
CA PRO A 28 7.45 -12.45 14.08
C PRO A 28 6.40 -11.75 14.94
N ALA A 29 5.22 -12.36 15.05
CA ALA A 29 4.13 -11.90 15.90
C ALA A 29 3.75 -10.43 15.68
N SER A 30 3.26 -10.10 14.47
CA SER A 30 2.64 -8.80 14.16
C SER A 30 1.45 -8.43 15.07
N GLY A 31 1.03 -9.33 15.98
CA GLY A 31 0.12 -9.04 17.10
C GLY A 31 0.80 -9.05 18.47
N SER A 32 0.77 -7.90 19.16
CA SER A 32 0.88 -7.64 20.62
C SER A 32 2.03 -8.27 21.43
N ALA A 33 2.92 -9.04 20.82
CA ALA A 33 4.02 -9.72 21.53
C ALA A 33 5.26 -8.83 21.70
N THR A 34 5.31 -7.70 20.99
CA THR A 34 6.40 -6.73 21.07
C THR A 34 5.84 -5.31 21.03
N ASP A 35 6.47 -4.37 21.73
CA ASP A 35 6.19 -2.93 21.62
C ASP A 35 6.60 -2.33 20.25
N ARG A 36 7.11 -3.17 19.35
CA ARG A 36 7.54 -2.78 18.00
C ARG A 36 6.38 -3.01 17.06
N GLU A 37 5.96 -1.94 16.41
CA GLU A 37 5.00 -2.00 15.33
C GLU A 37 5.75 -2.39 14.05
N LEU A 38 5.46 -3.59 13.55
CA LEU A 38 6.10 -4.18 12.38
C LEU A 38 5.04 -4.45 11.32
N PRO A 39 5.35 -4.31 10.03
CA PRO A 39 4.46 -4.77 8.97
C PRO A 39 4.31 -6.29 9.03
N ASP A 40 3.21 -6.83 8.51
CA ASP A 40 3.06 -8.28 8.40
C ASP A 40 4.15 -8.91 7.51
N VAL A 41 4.41 -8.30 6.35
CA VAL A 41 5.34 -8.82 5.35
C VAL A 41 6.32 -7.74 4.91
N LEU A 42 7.59 -8.11 4.78
CA LEU A 42 8.59 -7.33 4.09
C LEU A 42 9.08 -8.13 2.87
N ALA A 43 9.10 -7.50 1.71
CA ALA A 43 9.50 -8.13 0.46
C ALA A 43 10.43 -7.23 -0.34
N GLY A 44 11.41 -7.79 -1.04
CA GLY A 44 12.17 -7.04 -2.03
C GLY A 44 12.85 -7.90 -3.10
N ASP A 45 13.01 -7.35 -4.30
CA ASP A 45 13.63 -8.00 -5.47
C ASP A 45 15.00 -7.41 -5.83
N GLY A 46 15.49 -6.44 -5.04
CA GLY A 46 16.72 -5.68 -5.29
C GLY A 46 16.48 -4.28 -5.88
N GLU A 47 15.32 -4.04 -6.49
CA GLU A 47 14.90 -2.73 -7.02
C GLU A 47 13.71 -2.16 -6.25
N ARG A 48 12.74 -3.01 -5.94
CA ARG A 48 11.50 -2.71 -5.23
C ARG A 48 11.60 -3.31 -3.84
N PHE A 49 11.29 -2.50 -2.83
CA PHE A 49 11.19 -2.92 -1.44
C PHE A 49 9.82 -2.52 -0.92
N TYR A 50 9.10 -3.46 -0.33
CA TYR A 50 7.75 -3.28 0.19
C TYR A 50 7.69 -3.66 1.67
N ALA A 51 7.03 -2.80 2.44
CA ALA A 51 6.49 -3.13 3.74
C ALA A 51 4.97 -3.25 3.57
N ILE A 52 4.41 -4.41 3.90
CA ILE A 52 3.03 -4.75 3.57
C ILE A 52 2.25 -5.09 4.84
N GLU A 53 1.13 -4.41 5.02
CA GLU A 53 0.08 -4.77 5.97
C GLU A 53 -0.98 -5.59 5.22
N ALA A 54 -1.26 -6.81 5.66
CA ALA A 54 -2.07 -7.78 4.94
C ALA A 54 -3.43 -7.98 5.62
N LYS A 55 -4.51 -7.51 4.99
CA LYS A 55 -5.88 -7.72 5.47
C LYS A 55 -6.64 -8.67 4.57
N SER A 56 -7.34 -9.63 5.17
CA SER A 56 -8.25 -10.51 4.43
C SER A 56 -9.62 -10.56 5.10
N SER A 57 -10.68 -10.67 4.30
CA SER A 57 -12.05 -10.72 4.82
C SER A 57 -12.98 -11.54 3.93
N SER A 58 -13.95 -12.21 4.55
CA SER A 58 -15.10 -12.79 3.85
C SER A 58 -16.29 -11.84 3.76
N GLY A 59 -16.20 -10.66 4.36
CA GLY A 59 -17.18 -9.59 4.29
C GLY A 59 -16.61 -8.34 3.62
N ASP A 60 -17.47 -7.34 3.46
CA ASP A 60 -17.16 -6.05 2.86
C ASP A 60 -17.76 -4.94 3.74
N PRO A 61 -17.00 -3.90 4.16
CA PRO A 61 -15.62 -3.58 3.81
C PRO A 61 -14.55 -4.16 4.73
N ILE A 62 -13.30 -4.06 4.30
CA ILE A 62 -12.11 -4.25 5.14
C ILE A 62 -11.79 -2.91 5.81
N TYR A 63 -11.45 -2.96 7.10
CA TYR A 63 -11.03 -1.80 7.89
C TYR A 63 -9.58 -1.95 8.34
N LEU A 64 -8.90 -0.81 8.47
CA LEU A 64 -7.62 -0.67 9.14
C LEU A 64 -7.72 0.47 10.15
N THR A 65 -7.03 0.34 11.28
CA THR A 65 -6.95 1.44 12.24
C THR A 65 -6.00 2.53 11.74
N GLY A 66 -6.17 3.75 12.25
CA GLY A 66 -5.20 4.82 12.00
C GLY A 66 -3.79 4.44 12.46
N GLU A 67 -3.69 3.81 13.64
CA GLU A 67 -2.44 3.33 14.23
C GLU A 67 -1.72 2.31 13.33
N GLU A 68 -2.44 1.33 12.76
CA GLU A 68 -1.85 0.35 11.82
C GLU A 68 -1.22 1.04 10.60
N VAL A 69 -1.90 2.05 10.06
CA VAL A 69 -1.42 2.79 8.89
C VAL A 69 -0.23 3.70 9.22
N GLU A 70 -0.28 4.38 10.36
CA GLU A 70 0.81 5.22 10.85
C GLU A 70 2.07 4.40 11.13
N ALA A 71 1.91 3.28 11.84
CA ALA A 71 2.97 2.33 12.12
C ALA A 71 3.65 1.81 10.85
N LEU A 72 2.85 1.34 9.89
CA LEU A 72 3.34 0.86 8.61
C LEU A 72 4.13 1.94 7.88
N THR A 73 3.58 3.15 7.82
CA THR A 73 4.21 4.28 7.12
C THR A 73 5.52 4.69 7.78
N PHE A 74 5.55 4.75 9.11
CA PHE A 74 6.74 5.03 9.88
C PHE A 74 7.82 3.96 9.67
N PHE A 75 7.45 2.68 9.76
CA PHE A 75 8.36 1.57 9.52
C PHE A 75 8.94 1.62 8.10
N ALA A 76 8.06 1.74 7.10
CA ALA A 76 8.44 1.74 5.68
C ALA A 76 9.43 2.87 5.37
N ARG A 77 9.16 4.09 5.88
CA ARG A 77 10.04 5.24 5.72
C ARG A 77 11.43 4.99 6.31
N ASN A 78 11.50 4.48 7.54
CA ASN A 78 12.78 4.28 8.22
C ASN A 78 13.55 3.08 7.66
N PHE A 79 12.84 2.08 7.13
CA PHE A 79 13.44 0.90 6.52
C PHE A 79 13.93 1.17 5.09
N GLY A 80 13.33 2.13 4.38
CA GLY A 80 13.59 2.36 2.95
C GLY A 80 12.72 1.47 2.05
N ALA A 81 11.50 1.18 2.47
CA ALA A 81 10.51 0.41 1.71
C ALA A 81 9.28 1.27 1.38
N LYS A 82 8.53 0.86 0.36
CA LYS A 82 7.23 1.47 0.01
C LYS A 82 6.13 0.85 0.87
N PRO A 83 5.33 1.64 1.61
CA PRO A 83 4.22 1.11 2.39
C PRO A 83 3.09 0.66 1.47
N ARG A 84 2.54 -0.53 1.75
CA ARG A 84 1.47 -1.13 0.96
C ARG A 84 0.44 -1.80 1.85
N ILE A 85 -0.83 -1.54 1.58
CA ILE A 85 -1.94 -2.27 2.17
C ILE A 85 -2.38 -3.34 1.17
N GLY A 86 -2.10 -4.60 1.49
CA GLY A 86 -2.59 -5.74 0.73
C GLY A 86 -3.97 -6.14 1.24
N VAL A 87 -4.99 -6.11 0.38
CA VAL A 87 -6.35 -6.55 0.72
C VAL A 87 -6.76 -7.75 -0.11
N ARG A 88 -7.40 -8.72 0.55
CA ARG A 88 -7.90 -9.94 -0.10
C ARG A 88 -9.32 -10.27 0.36
N PHE A 89 -10.28 -10.16 -0.55
CA PHE A 89 -11.66 -10.58 -0.32
C PHE A 89 -11.85 -12.06 -0.66
N ASP A 90 -12.80 -12.74 -0.02
CA ASP A 90 -13.07 -14.15 -0.31
C ASP A 90 -13.40 -14.37 -1.80
N ARG A 91 -12.76 -15.39 -2.39
CA ARG A 91 -12.80 -15.75 -3.82
C ARG A 91 -12.20 -14.72 -4.80
N GLU A 92 -11.57 -13.66 -4.31
CA GLU A 92 -10.81 -12.72 -5.14
C GLU A 92 -9.30 -12.91 -4.93
N ASP A 93 -8.53 -12.28 -5.81
CA ASP A 93 -7.07 -12.14 -5.70
C ASP A 93 -6.67 -11.03 -4.72
N TRP A 94 -5.36 -10.83 -4.56
CA TRP A 94 -4.80 -9.71 -3.81
C TRP A 94 -4.84 -8.42 -4.60
N TYR A 95 -5.18 -7.34 -3.90
CA TYR A 95 -5.12 -5.97 -4.40
C TYR A 95 -4.30 -5.13 -3.44
N PHE A 96 -3.46 -4.25 -3.99
CA PHE A 96 -2.52 -3.45 -3.22
C PHE A 96 -2.83 -1.96 -3.37
N PHE A 97 -2.63 -1.22 -2.28
CA PHE A 97 -2.86 0.21 -2.20
C PHE A 97 -1.70 0.91 -1.51
N HIS A 98 -1.38 2.13 -1.93
CA HIS A 98 -0.67 3.04 -1.05
C HIS A 98 -1.63 3.51 0.07
N PRO A 99 -1.18 3.70 1.32
CA PRO A 99 -2.09 4.11 2.40
C PRO A 99 -2.85 5.41 2.10
N GLY A 100 -2.24 6.35 1.38
CA GLY A 100 -2.86 7.59 0.95
C GLY A 100 -4.02 7.45 -0.05
N ASP A 101 -4.17 6.28 -0.68
CA ASP A 101 -5.25 6.02 -1.66
C ASP A 101 -6.53 5.49 -0.99
N LEU A 102 -6.46 5.18 0.31
CA LEU A 102 -7.56 4.58 1.04
C LEU A 102 -8.53 5.63 1.57
N TYR A 103 -9.81 5.26 1.65
CA TYR A 103 -10.83 6.12 2.24
C TYR A 103 -10.62 6.25 3.74
N VAL A 104 -10.42 7.47 4.23
CA VAL A 104 -10.37 7.80 5.66
C VAL A 104 -11.78 8.10 6.17
N THR A 105 -12.18 7.39 7.22
CA THR A 105 -13.43 7.64 7.93
C THR A 105 -13.29 8.82 8.89
N ASP A 106 -14.41 9.41 9.31
CA ASP A 106 -14.44 10.54 10.23
C ASP A 106 -13.74 10.25 11.58
N GLY A 107 -13.59 8.97 11.95
CA GLY A 107 -12.88 8.52 13.14
C GLY A 107 -11.38 8.26 12.94
N GLY A 108 -10.80 8.62 11.79
CA GLY A 108 -9.37 8.42 11.48
C GLY A 108 -8.98 7.00 11.06
N ASN A 109 -9.94 6.07 11.01
CA ASN A 109 -9.71 4.71 10.50
C ASN A 109 -9.83 4.68 8.97
N TYR A 110 -9.19 3.70 8.35
CA TYR A 110 -9.20 3.52 6.91
C TYR A 110 -10.14 2.37 6.54
N ARG A 111 -10.75 2.42 5.34
CA ARG A 111 -11.54 1.31 4.82
C ARG A 111 -11.37 1.12 3.32
N VAL A 112 -11.52 -0.12 2.90
CA VAL A 112 -11.53 -0.52 1.49
C VAL A 112 -12.77 -1.36 1.23
N LYS A 113 -13.59 -0.92 0.27
CA LYS A 113 -14.71 -1.72 -0.23
C LYS A 113 -14.24 -2.69 -1.29
N LYS A 114 -14.91 -3.84 -1.41
CA LYS A 114 -14.63 -4.85 -2.44
C LYS A 114 -14.67 -4.25 -3.85
N GLU A 115 -15.70 -3.47 -4.15
CA GLU A 115 -15.83 -2.81 -5.46
C GLU A 115 -14.66 -1.86 -5.76
N THR A 116 -14.21 -1.10 -4.76
CA THR A 116 -13.04 -0.23 -4.88
C THR A 116 -11.76 -1.03 -5.10
N ALA A 117 -11.60 -2.17 -4.41
CA ALA A 117 -10.47 -3.07 -4.62
C ALA A 117 -10.38 -3.56 -6.07
N LEU A 118 -11.50 -4.07 -6.61
CA LEU A 118 -11.57 -4.57 -7.99
C LEU A 118 -11.34 -3.47 -9.04
N ALA A 119 -11.85 -2.26 -8.78
CA ALA A 119 -11.78 -1.17 -9.76
C ALA A 119 -10.47 -0.40 -9.75
N LYS A 120 -9.86 -0.19 -8.56
CA LYS A 120 -8.74 0.75 -8.39
C LYS A 120 -7.49 0.12 -7.77
N GLY A 121 -7.58 -1.10 -7.25
CA GLY A 121 -6.42 -1.75 -6.64
C GLY A 121 -5.40 -2.15 -7.69
N THR A 122 -4.12 -1.97 -7.36
CA THR A 122 -3.01 -2.60 -8.11
C THR A 122 -3.14 -4.11 -7.92
N ASP A 123 -3.25 -4.86 -9.02
CA ASP A 123 -3.35 -6.32 -8.93
C ASP A 123 -1.96 -6.96 -8.71
N PHE A 124 -1.93 -8.24 -8.37
CA PHE A 124 -0.67 -8.92 -8.04
C PHE A 124 0.37 -8.93 -9.19
N PRO A 125 -0.01 -9.22 -10.45
CA PRO A 125 0.90 -9.09 -11.58
C PRO A 125 1.52 -7.69 -11.73
N GLU A 126 0.71 -6.65 -11.60
CA GLU A 126 1.18 -5.26 -11.65
C GLU A 126 2.08 -4.93 -10.46
N PHE A 127 1.67 -5.34 -9.26
CA PHE A 127 2.40 -5.10 -8.01
C PHE A 127 3.82 -5.69 -8.05
N THR A 128 3.98 -6.83 -8.72
CA THR A 128 5.25 -7.53 -8.88
C THR A 128 6.03 -7.14 -10.13
N GLY A 129 5.55 -6.13 -10.89
CA GLY A 129 6.20 -5.64 -12.10
C GLY A 129 6.13 -6.61 -13.30
N ARG A 130 5.24 -7.60 -13.25
CA ARG A 130 5.01 -8.56 -14.35
C ARG A 130 4.08 -8.02 -15.43
N SER A 131 3.33 -6.96 -15.12
CA SER A 131 2.49 -6.22 -16.05
C SER A 131 2.37 -4.77 -15.62
N GLU A 132 1.88 -3.92 -16.51
CA GLU A 132 1.51 -2.53 -16.21
C GLU A 132 0.05 -2.34 -16.66
N LYS A 133 -0.82 -1.83 -15.79
CA LYS A 133 -2.21 -1.55 -16.17
C LYS A 133 -2.22 -0.32 -17.06
N VAL A 134 -2.65 -0.51 -18.30
CA VAL A 134 -2.94 0.59 -19.23
C VAL A 134 -4.45 0.80 -19.25
N THR A 135 -4.92 1.94 -18.73
CA THR A 135 -6.31 2.34 -18.92
C THR A 135 -6.49 2.80 -20.37
N LEU A 136 -7.69 2.65 -20.93
CA LEU A 136 -7.98 3.17 -22.28
C LEU A 136 -7.75 4.70 -22.40
N GLU A 137 -7.75 5.41 -21.27
CA GLU A 137 -7.43 6.83 -21.15
C GLU A 137 -5.92 7.10 -21.32
N ALA A 138 -5.06 6.20 -20.82
CA ALA A 138 -3.59 6.30 -20.91
C ALA A 138 -3.02 6.06 -22.33
N VAL A 139 -3.84 5.63 -23.29
CA VAL A 139 -3.44 5.45 -24.70
C VAL A 139 -3.65 6.73 -25.53
N GLY A 140 -4.17 7.80 -24.91
CA GLY A 140 -4.32 9.12 -25.53
C GLY A 140 -3.23 10.09 -25.08
N ASP A 141 -2.25 10.32 -25.95
CA ASP A 141 -1.18 11.34 -25.90
C ASP A 141 -0.39 11.45 -24.57
N GLY A 142 0.85 10.95 -24.61
CA GLY A 142 1.67 10.69 -23.43
C GLY A 142 2.22 11.91 -22.71
N ASP A 143 2.31 11.74 -21.38
CA ASP A 143 3.39 12.17 -20.48
C ASP A 143 3.15 11.52 -19.11
N ASP A 144 3.51 10.24 -18.92
CA ASP A 144 3.34 9.52 -17.63
C ASP A 144 4.45 9.88 -16.62
N GLY A 145 4.72 11.18 -16.49
CA GLY A 145 5.44 11.75 -15.35
C GLY A 145 4.46 12.23 -14.28
N PRO A 146 4.85 12.29 -12.99
CA PRO A 146 4.13 13.14 -12.06
C PRO A 146 4.10 14.55 -12.64
N ASP A 147 2.92 15.18 -12.61
CA ASP A 147 2.69 16.53 -13.16
C ASP A 147 3.88 17.44 -12.79
N GLU A 148 4.57 17.98 -13.80
CA GLU A 148 5.79 18.77 -13.60
C GLU A 148 5.53 19.95 -12.65
N GLU A 149 4.30 20.46 -12.61
CA GLU A 149 3.87 21.50 -11.68
C GLU A 149 3.85 21.00 -10.23
N ILE A 150 3.26 19.83 -9.99
CA ILE A 150 3.24 19.18 -8.67
C ILE A 150 4.67 18.90 -8.20
N VAL A 151 5.51 18.34 -9.07
CA VAL A 151 6.92 18.04 -8.73
C VAL A 151 7.67 19.31 -8.34
N ARG A 152 7.45 20.40 -9.07
CA ARG A 152 8.10 21.68 -8.79
C ARG A 152 7.67 22.27 -7.45
N VAL A 153 6.37 22.25 -7.15
CA VAL A 153 5.82 22.75 -5.89
C VAL A 153 6.35 21.94 -4.71
N LEU A 154 6.36 20.62 -4.81
CA LEU A 154 6.88 19.74 -3.77
C LEU A 154 8.38 19.96 -3.50
N ASN A 155 9.19 20.18 -4.53
CA ASN A 155 10.61 20.52 -4.37
C ASN A 155 10.81 21.87 -3.67
N ALA A 156 9.94 22.86 -3.91
CA ALA A 156 10.01 24.15 -3.24
C ALA A 156 9.71 24.05 -1.73
N VAL A 157 8.76 23.18 -1.37
CA VAL A 157 8.46 22.85 0.03
C VAL A 157 9.63 22.13 0.70
N GLU A 158 10.21 21.12 0.03
CA GLU A 158 11.37 20.37 0.56
C GLU A 158 12.58 21.28 0.82
N GLN A 159 12.82 22.27 -0.05
CA GLN A 159 13.91 23.23 0.10
C GLN A 159 13.61 24.35 1.12
N GLY A 160 12.43 24.36 1.73
CA GLY A 160 11.99 25.40 2.68
C GLY A 160 11.81 26.77 2.03
N VAL A 161 11.65 26.81 0.71
CA VAL A 161 11.39 28.03 -0.07
C VAL A 161 9.92 28.43 0.03
N MET A 162 9.04 27.45 0.30
CA MET A 162 7.59 27.59 0.35
C MET A 162 7.04 26.76 1.51
N ASP A 163 5.98 27.23 2.16
CA ASP A 163 5.26 26.44 3.16
C ASP A 163 4.15 25.59 2.52
N VAL A 164 3.62 24.65 3.30
CA VAL A 164 2.64 23.67 2.80
C VAL A 164 1.30 24.34 2.45
N ASP A 165 0.92 25.41 3.14
CA ASP A 165 -0.35 26.10 2.90
C ASP A 165 -0.28 26.90 1.59
N GLU A 166 0.86 27.55 1.34
CA GLU A 166 1.17 28.22 0.07
C GLU A 166 1.25 27.23 -1.09
N ALA A 167 1.88 26.08 -0.88
CA ALA A 167 1.94 25.00 -1.87
C ALA A 167 0.55 24.45 -2.21
N ALA A 168 -0.31 24.26 -1.20
CA ALA A 168 -1.68 23.79 -1.41
C ALA A 168 -2.49 24.79 -2.25
N GLY A 169 -2.35 26.10 -1.99
CA GLY A 169 -3.04 27.14 -2.76
C GLY A 169 -2.58 27.26 -4.23
N LEU A 170 -1.41 26.72 -4.57
CA LEU A 170 -0.92 26.67 -5.96
C LEU A 170 -1.40 25.45 -6.74
N LEU A 171 -1.90 24.42 -6.04
CA LEU A 171 -2.34 23.15 -6.63
C LEU A 171 -3.88 22.98 -6.62
N GLU A 172 -4.62 23.99 -6.18
CA GLU A 172 -6.08 24.11 -6.33
C GLU A 172 -6.48 24.71 -7.68
#